data_AF-A0A0D9NH37-F1
#
_entry.id   AF-A0A0D9NH37-F1
#
_cell.length_a   1.000
_cell.length_b   1.000
_cell.length_c   1.000
_cell.angle_alpha   90.00
_cell.angle_beta   90.00
_cell.angle_gamma   90.00
#
_symmetry.space_group_name_H-M   'P 1'
#
loop_
_entity.id
_entity.type
_entity.pdbx_description
1 polymer ?
#
loop_
_entity_poly.entity_id
_entity_poly.type
_entity_poly.pdbx_seq_one_letter_code
_entity_poly.pdbx_strand_id
1 'polypeptide(L)'
;MEFDKYNGPVFLTTADGRNIVPILPVERDFLIGSTLCTRTQFPLIVCYAITVHKSQSITEDVIVTDLSCRDFQTGLSYVAVSRVKTLEGLMLDAPFDRSHLFYESPPDGMKMKMRGQELRKRQVLKRNPYKMNHGSA
;
A
#
# COMPACT_ATOMS: atom_id res chain seq x y z
N MET A 1 6.56 -16.22 20.35
CA MET A 1 6.69 -16.07 18.89
C MET A 1 8.08 -15.53 18.64
N GLU A 2 8.87 -16.21 17.82
CA GLU A 2 10.22 -15.78 17.46
C GLU A 2 10.14 -14.96 16.17
N PHE A 3 10.93 -13.90 16.09
CA PHE A 3 10.95 -13.01 14.94
C PHE A 3 12.37 -12.98 14.36
N ASP A 4 12.62 -13.82 13.36
CA ASP A 4 13.96 -14.05 12.78
C ASP A 4 14.67 -12.77 12.29
N LYS A 5 13.91 -11.72 11.97
CA LYS A 5 14.40 -10.45 11.42
C LYS A 5 14.41 -9.31 12.44
N TYR A 6 14.08 -9.57 13.70
CA TYR A 6 14.03 -8.53 14.73
C TYR A 6 15.42 -8.24 15.28
N ASN A 7 15.97 -7.07 14.97
CA ASN A 7 17.26 -6.58 15.49
C ASN A 7 17.10 -5.38 16.45
N GLY A 8 15.93 -5.27 17.07
CA GLY A 8 15.60 -4.18 17.99
C GLY A 8 16.03 -4.45 19.44
N PRO A 9 15.86 -3.46 20.34
CA PRO A 9 16.22 -3.60 21.74
C PRO A 9 15.36 -4.64 22.45
N VAL A 10 16.02 -5.47 23.26
CA VAL A 10 15.40 -6.53 24.06
C VAL A 10 15.22 -6.04 25.49
N PHE A 11 14.09 -6.35 26.12
CA PHE A 11 13.79 -5.89 27.49
C PHE A 11 14.15 -6.93 28.55
N LEU A 12 14.00 -8.21 28.26
CA LEU A 12 14.26 -9.29 29.22
C LEU A 12 14.98 -10.44 28.52
N THR A 13 15.93 -11.05 29.22
CA THR A 13 16.60 -12.28 28.79
C THR A 13 16.24 -13.36 29.81
N THR A 14 15.60 -14.45 29.37
CA THR A 14 15.32 -15.61 30.23
C THR A 14 16.63 -16.26 30.68
N ALA A 15 16.62 -17.04 31.76
CA ALA A 15 17.78 -17.87 32.17
C ALA A 15 18.32 -18.74 31.02
N ASP A 16 17.46 -19.11 30.07
CA ASP A 16 17.78 -19.86 28.85
C ASP A 16 18.32 -19.01 27.68
N GLY A 17 18.62 -17.72 27.90
CA GLY A 17 19.18 -16.82 26.87
C GLY A 17 18.19 -16.28 25.84
N ARG A 18 16.88 -16.54 25.99
CA ARG A 18 15.85 -16.07 25.05
C ARG A 18 15.53 -14.59 25.25
N ASN A 19 15.49 -13.85 24.15
CA ASN A 19 15.15 -12.44 24.10
C ASN A 19 13.62 -12.25 24.13
N ILE A 20 13.13 -11.47 25.08
CA ILE A 20 11.70 -11.17 25.25
C ILE A 20 11.47 -9.66 25.08
N VAL A 21 10.50 -9.33 24.24
CA VAL A 21 9.96 -7.98 24.07
C VAL A 21 8.47 -8.03 24.38
N PRO A 22 8.01 -7.42 25.48
CA PRO A 22 6.59 -7.41 25.80
C PRO A 22 5.83 -6.51 24.83
N ILE A 23 4.72 -7.02 24.30
CA ILE A 23 3.76 -6.22 23.54
C ILE A 23 2.76 -5.67 24.55
N LEU A 24 2.77 -4.35 24.74
CA LEU A 24 1.89 -3.68 25.69
C LEU A 24 0.58 -3.26 25.01
N PRO A 25 -0.55 -3.27 25.74
CA PRO A 25 -1.78 -2.70 25.24
C PRO A 25 -1.60 -1.20 25.00
N VAL A 26 -2.18 -0.70 23.91
CA VAL A 26 -2.13 0.71 23.51
C VAL A 26 -3.54 1.27 23.56
N GLU A 27 -3.66 2.46 24.14
CA GLU A 27 -4.87 3.26 24.17
C GLU A 27 -4.90 4.21 22.96
N ARG A 28 -6.05 4.28 22.29
CA ARG A 28 -6.27 5.14 21.13
C ARG A 28 -7.63 5.83 21.25
N ASP A 29 -7.63 7.14 21.11
CA ASP A 29 -8.83 7.96 21.02
C ASP A 29 -9.29 8.10 19.57
N PHE A 30 -10.60 8.10 19.37
CA PHE A 30 -11.24 8.29 18.07
C PHE A 30 -12.64 8.86 18.23
N LEU A 31 -13.12 9.52 17.17
CA LEU A 31 -14.46 10.09 17.14
C LEU A 31 -15.42 9.15 16.41
N ILE A 32 -16.58 8.89 17.02
CA ILE A 32 -17.74 8.31 16.34
C ILE A 32 -18.80 9.40 16.27
N GLY A 33 -18.97 10.00 15.08
CA GLY A 33 -19.82 11.18 14.92
C GLY A 33 -19.24 12.37 15.69
N SER A 34 -19.91 12.79 16.76
CA SER A 34 -19.47 13.86 17.67
C SER A 34 -19.01 13.36 19.05
N THR A 35 -19.05 12.05 19.30
CA THR A 35 -18.67 11.47 20.59
C THR A 35 -17.21 11.06 20.59
N LEU A 36 -16.46 11.50 21.61
CA LEU A 36 -15.10 11.05 21.87
C LEU A 36 -15.13 9.67 22.53
N CYS A 37 -14.47 8.71 21.91
CA CYS A 37 -14.38 7.33 22.36
C CYS A 37 -12.92 6.90 22.46
N THR A 38 -12.65 5.95 23.35
CA THR A 38 -11.31 5.42 23.61
C THR A 38 -11.31 3.90 23.50
N ARG A 39 -10.26 3.32 22.92
CA ARG A 39 -10.07 1.88 22.82
C ARG A 39 -8.67 1.47 23.28
N THR A 40 -8.63 0.53 24.21
CA THR A 40 -7.41 -0.12 24.70
C THR A 40 -7.31 -1.52 24.13
N GLN A 41 -6.28 -1.79 23.33
CA GLN A 41 -6.06 -3.10 22.71
C GLN A 41 -4.57 -3.36 22.48
N PHE A 42 -4.16 -4.62 22.38
CA PHE A 42 -2.84 -4.93 21.84
C PHE A 42 -2.76 -4.46 20.38
N PRO A 43 -1.64 -3.85 19.94
CA PRO A 43 -1.45 -3.37 18.57
C PRO A 43 -1.15 -4.52 17.60
N LEU A 44 -1.99 -5.55 17.61
CA LEU A 44 -1.86 -6.75 16.80
C LEU A 44 -3.08 -6.88 15.89
N ILE A 45 -2.82 -7.29 14.65
CA ILE A 45 -3.85 -7.64 13.68
C ILE A 45 -3.45 -8.95 13.01
N VAL A 46 -4.43 -9.78 12.66
CA VAL A 46 -4.19 -10.94 11.80
C VAL A 46 -3.76 -10.42 10.44
N CYS A 47 -2.61 -10.89 9.94
CA CYS A 47 -2.01 -10.41 8.70
C CYS A 47 -2.00 -11.44 7.56
N TYR A 48 -2.52 -12.65 7.77
CA TYR A 48 -2.64 -13.67 6.71
C TYR A 48 -3.57 -13.23 5.58
N ALA A 49 -4.64 -12.50 5.91
CA ALA A 49 -5.55 -11.91 4.95
C ALA A 49 -5.72 -10.43 5.30
N ILE A 50 -5.43 -9.56 4.34
CA ILE A 50 -5.58 -8.11 4.46
C ILE A 50 -6.33 -7.58 3.25
N THR A 51 -7.05 -6.48 3.44
CA THR A 51 -7.71 -5.82 2.30
C THR A 51 -6.69 -5.21 1.37
N VAL A 52 -7.01 -5.13 0.08
CA VAL A 52 -6.16 -4.50 -0.95
C VAL A 52 -5.75 -3.07 -0.58
N HIS A 53 -6.62 -2.35 0.11
CA HIS A 53 -6.30 -1.01 0.64
C HIS A 53 -5.17 -1.03 1.68
N LYS A 54 -5.12 -2.04 2.54
CA LYS A 54 -4.07 -2.19 3.56
C LYS A 54 -2.76 -2.70 2.98
N SER A 55 -2.78 -3.37 1.82
CA SER A 55 -1.58 -3.89 1.17
C SER A 55 -0.85 -2.88 0.27
N GLN A 56 -1.37 -1.66 0.07
CA GLN A 56 -0.83 -0.67 -0.88
C GLN A 56 0.67 -0.34 -0.77
N SER A 57 1.30 -0.56 0.39
CA SER A 57 2.73 -0.34 0.61
C SER A 57 3.51 -1.62 0.89
N ILE A 58 2.87 -2.78 0.76
CA ILE A 58 3.46 -4.09 1.07
C ILE A 58 3.83 -4.76 -0.25
N THR A 59 4.94 -5.48 -0.27
CA THR A 59 5.34 -6.34 -1.40
C THR A 59 5.57 -7.72 -0.83
N GLU A 60 4.84 -8.70 -1.35
CA GLU A 60 4.95 -10.09 -0.90
C GLU A 60 5.45 -10.97 -2.04
N ASP A 61 6.07 -12.09 -1.68
CA ASP A 61 6.59 -13.05 -2.67
C ASP A 61 5.47 -13.93 -3.25
N VAL A 62 4.43 -14.22 -2.46
CA VAL A 62 3.26 -15.02 -2.87
C VAL A 62 1.98 -14.36 -2.35
N ILE A 63 0.97 -14.26 -3.21
CA ILE A 63 -0.34 -13.67 -2.91
C ILE A 63 -1.45 -14.50 -3.52
N VAL A 64 -2.50 -14.71 -2.72
CA VAL A 64 -3.80 -15.21 -3.18
C VAL A 64 -4.78 -14.03 -3.17
N THR A 65 -5.43 -13.75 -4.29
CA THR A 65 -6.42 -12.67 -4.39
C THR A 65 -7.65 -13.13 -5.17
N ASP A 66 -8.81 -12.63 -4.77
CA ASP A 66 -10.07 -12.78 -5.52
C ASP A 66 -10.38 -11.48 -6.26
N LEU A 67 -10.56 -11.57 -7.59
CA LEU A 67 -10.94 -10.47 -8.48
C LEU A 67 -12.33 -10.68 -9.12
N SER A 68 -13.11 -11.64 -8.63
CA SER A 68 -14.44 -11.98 -9.15
C SER A 68 -15.39 -10.78 -9.16
N CYS A 69 -15.32 -9.96 -8.12
CA CYS A 69 -16.13 -8.76 -7.96
C CYS A 69 -15.49 -7.56 -8.64
N ARG A 70 -16.32 -6.70 -9.24
CA ARG A 70 -15.85 -5.44 -9.83
C ARG A 70 -15.27 -4.52 -8.76
N ASP A 71 -14.15 -3.88 -9.08
CA ASP A 71 -13.52 -2.84 -8.28
C ASP A 71 -14.52 -1.77 -7.81
N PHE A 72 -14.74 -1.66 -6.49
CA PHE A 72 -15.56 -0.59 -5.94
C PHE A 72 -14.89 0.79 -6.05
N GLN A 73 -13.56 0.81 -6.11
CA GLN A 73 -12.74 1.98 -6.34
C GLN A 73 -11.75 1.69 -7.46
N THR A 74 -11.50 2.70 -8.29
CA THR A 74 -10.66 2.56 -9.48
C THR A 74 -9.25 2.05 -9.19
N GLY A 75 -8.91 0.91 -9.78
CA GLY A 75 -7.55 0.36 -9.79
C GLY A 75 -7.20 -0.54 -8.61
N LEU A 76 -8.18 -1.07 -7.88
CA LEU A 76 -7.93 -2.03 -6.80
C LEU A 76 -7.39 -3.35 -7.34
N SER A 77 -7.96 -3.87 -8.43
CA SER A 77 -7.45 -5.06 -9.11
C SER A 77 -5.98 -4.89 -9.50
N TYR A 78 -5.61 -3.71 -10.01
CA TYR A 78 -4.20 -3.39 -10.31
C TYR A 78 -3.34 -3.32 -9.04
N VAL A 79 -3.83 -2.70 -7.97
CA VAL A 79 -3.10 -2.65 -6.70
C VAL A 79 -2.84 -4.06 -6.19
N ALA A 80 -3.84 -4.93 -6.17
CA ALA A 80 -3.72 -6.32 -5.71
C ALA A 80 -2.65 -7.08 -6.48
N VAL A 81 -2.70 -7.05 -7.81
CA VAL A 81 -1.74 -7.74 -8.68
C VAL A 81 -0.34 -7.12 -8.60
N SER A 82 -0.22 -5.80 -8.46
CA SER A 82 1.09 -5.12 -8.36
C SER A 82 1.84 -5.38 -7.04
N ARG A 83 1.25 -6.09 -6.08
CA ARG A 83 1.90 -6.43 -4.81
C ARG A 83 2.88 -7.61 -4.93
N VAL A 84 2.75 -8.42 -5.97
CA VAL A 84 3.61 -9.60 -6.22
C VAL A 84 4.73 -9.27 -7.20
N LYS A 85 5.91 -9.87 -6.98
CA LYS A 85 7.10 -9.63 -7.82
C LYS A 85 7.10 -10.45 -9.11
N THR A 86 6.57 -11.67 -9.06
CA THR A 86 6.56 -12.62 -10.17
C THR A 86 5.16 -13.16 -10.40
N LEU A 87 4.86 -13.55 -11.64
CA LEU A 87 3.55 -14.14 -11.98
C LEU A 87 3.34 -15.49 -11.26
N GLU A 88 4.40 -16.26 -11.03
CA GLU A 88 4.37 -17.54 -10.31
C GLU A 88 3.91 -17.38 -8.85
N GLY A 89 4.16 -16.21 -8.24
CA GLY A 89 3.69 -15.91 -6.90
C GLY A 89 2.22 -15.47 -6.84
N LEU A 90 1.51 -15.37 -7.96
CA LEU A 90 0.13 -14.88 -8.01
C LEU A 90 -0.86 -16.03 -8.19
N MET A 91 -1.79 -16.17 -7.25
CA MET A 91 -2.95 -17.04 -7.39
C MET A 91 -4.24 -16.21 -7.42
N LEU A 92 -5.07 -16.50 -8.40
CA LEU A 92 -6.43 -15.98 -8.49
C LEU A 92 -7.39 -17.04 -7.96
N ASP A 93 -8.10 -16.71 -6.88
CA ASP A 93 -8.96 -17.67 -6.17
C ASP A 93 -10.23 -18.04 -6.96
N ALA A 94 -10.70 -17.12 -7.80
CA ALA A 94 -11.87 -17.29 -8.64
C ALA A 94 -11.66 -16.71 -10.05
N PRO A 95 -12.34 -17.27 -11.07
CA PRO A 95 -12.38 -16.66 -12.39
C PRO A 95 -13.08 -15.30 -12.32
N PHE A 96 -12.62 -14.34 -13.13
CA PHE A 96 -13.20 -13.01 -13.21
C PHE A 96 -13.48 -12.64 -14.67
N ASP A 97 -14.50 -11.83 -14.90
CA ASP A 97 -14.75 -11.28 -16.23
C ASP A 97 -13.75 -10.16 -16.53
N ARG A 98 -13.08 -10.26 -17.68
CA ARG A 98 -12.15 -9.24 -18.16
C ARG A 98 -12.84 -7.88 -18.31
N SER A 99 -14.16 -7.84 -18.54
CA SER A 99 -14.93 -6.59 -18.57
C SER A 99 -14.82 -5.78 -17.26
N HIS A 100 -14.61 -6.43 -16.12
CA HIS A 100 -14.48 -5.78 -14.82
C HIS A 100 -13.21 -4.91 -14.69
N LEU A 101 -12.17 -5.20 -15.49
CA LEU A 101 -10.93 -4.44 -15.50
C LEU A 101 -11.01 -3.16 -16.34
N PHE A 102 -12.04 -3.05 -17.19
CA PHE A 102 -12.20 -1.91 -18.10
C PHE A 102 -13.32 -0.99 -17.64
N TYR A 103 -13.12 0.30 -17.91
CA TYR A 103 -14.12 1.33 -17.68
C TYR A 103 -14.57 1.89 -19.04
N GLU A 104 -15.87 1.83 -19.32
CA GLU A 104 -16.43 2.45 -20.53
C GLU A 104 -16.21 3.97 -20.56
N SER A 105 -16.28 4.61 -19.39
CA SER A 105 -15.88 6.00 -19.20
C SER A 105 -14.91 6.12 -18.02
N PRO A 106 -13.80 6.87 -18.14
CA PRO A 106 -12.86 7.05 -17.04
C PRO A 106 -13.55 7.66 -15.82
N PRO A 107 -13.38 7.10 -14.62
CA PRO A 107 -13.84 7.72 -13.38
C PRO A 107 -13.21 9.10 -13.18
N ASP A 108 -13.89 10.01 -12.47
CA ASP A 108 -13.43 11.41 -12.36
C ASP A 108 -12.04 11.54 -11.74
N GLY A 109 -11.71 10.70 -10.76
CA GLY A 109 -10.34 10.64 -10.21
C GLY A 109 -9.27 10.30 -11.25
N MET A 110 -9.61 9.45 -12.23
CA MET A 110 -8.73 9.13 -13.35
C MET A 110 -8.62 10.31 -14.33
N LYS A 111 -9.74 10.96 -14.67
CA LYS A 111 -9.74 12.19 -15.50
C LYS A 111 -8.87 13.29 -14.88
N MET A 112 -8.98 13.50 -13.56
CA MET A 112 -8.16 14.46 -12.81
C MET A 112 -6.66 14.13 -12.91
N LYS A 113 -6.28 12.86 -12.74
CA LYS A 113 -4.88 12.41 -12.91
C LYS A 113 -4.36 12.63 -14.33
N MET A 114 -5.16 12.30 -15.34
CA MET A 114 -4.80 12.51 -16.75
C MET A 114 -4.59 13.99 -17.07
N ARG A 115 -5.50 14.86 -16.59
CA ARG A 115 -5.34 16.32 -16.70
C ARG A 115 -4.05 16.79 -16.02
N GLY A 116 -3.77 16.30 -14.81
CA GLY A 116 -2.53 16.62 -14.09
C GLY A 116 -1.27 16.18 -14.84
N GLN A 117 -1.28 14.99 -15.45
CA GLN A 117 -0.17 14.49 -16.26
C GLN A 117 0.04 15.33 -17.53
N GLU A 118 -1.03 15.74 -18.19
CA GLU A 118 -0.98 16.62 -19.36
C GLU A 118 -0.37 17.99 -19.02
N LEU A 119 -0.76 18.57 -17.88
CA LEU A 119 -0.15 19.80 -17.37
C LEU A 119 1.35 19.62 -17.09
N ARG A 120 1.75 18.51 -16.45
CA ARG A 120 3.16 18.21 -16.19
C ARG A 120 3.98 18.06 -17.48
N LYS A 121 3.44 17.37 -18.49
CA LYS A 121 4.10 17.22 -19.81
C LYS A 121 4.33 18.57 -20.48
N ARG A 122 3.37 19.49 -20.37
CA ARG A 122 3.48 20.86 -20.90
C ARG A 122 4.50 21.71 -20.14
N GLN A 123 4.65 21.46 -18.84
CA GLN A 123 5.58 22.17 -17.96
C GLN A 123 7.02 21.63 -18.00
N VAL A 124 7.29 20.55 -18.75
CA VAL A 124 8.67 20.08 -18.95
C VAL A 124 9.47 21.18 -19.65
N LEU A 125 10.43 21.74 -18.93
CA LEU A 125 11.35 22.76 -19.42
C LEU A 125 12.11 22.22 -20.65
N LYS A 126 11.68 22.62 -21.85
CA LYS A 126 12.39 22.28 -23.10
C LYS A 126 13.78 22.94 -23.20
N ARG A 127 14.03 23.97 -22.40
CA ARG A 127 15.32 24.68 -22.31
C ARG A 127 15.68 24.87 -20.84
N ASN A 128 16.90 24.48 -20.47
CA ASN A 128 17.43 24.70 -19.13
C ASN A 128 17.49 26.22 -18.86
N PRO A 129 16.75 26.74 -17.86
CA PRO A 129 16.68 28.18 -17.57
C PRO A 129 18.00 28.74 -16.99
N TYR A 130 18.94 27.88 -16.59
CA TYR A 130 20.24 28.27 -16.03
C TYR A 130 21.41 28.13 -17.01
N LYS A 131 21.18 27.74 -18.27
CA LYS A 131 22.24 27.80 -19.29
C LYS A 131 22.43 29.26 -19.72
N MET A 132 23.38 29.94 -19.07
CA MET A 132 23.93 31.20 -19.57
C MET A 132 24.79 30.85 -20.79
N ASN A 133 24.47 31.45 -21.95
CA ASN A 133 25.33 31.37 -23.13
C ASN A 133 26.62 32.12 -22.80
N HIS A 134 27.66 31.39 -22.40
CA HIS A 134 29.01 31.93 -22.43
C HIS A 134 29.39 32.11 -23.90
N GLY A 135 29.17 33.31 -24.42
CA GLY A 135 29.73 33.72 -25.70
C GLY A 135 31.23 33.62 -25.64
N SER A 136 31.81 32.88 -26.57
CA SER A 136 33.25 32.92 -26.85
C SER A 136 33.63 34.36 -27.21
N ALA A 137 34.76 34.80 -26.65
CA ALA A 137 35.47 36.02 -27.05
C ALA A 137 35.80 36.01 -28.55
#